data_AF-C4FKX4-F1
#
_entry.id   AF-C4FKX4-F1
#
_cell.length_a   1.000
_cell.length_b   1.000
_cell.length_c   1.000
_cell.angle_alpha   90.00
_cell.angle_beta   90.00
_cell.angle_gamma   90.00
#
_symmetry.space_group_name_H-M   'P 1'
#
loop_
_entity.id
_entity.type
_entity.pdbx_description
1 polymer ?
#
loop_
_entity_poly.entity_id
_entity_poly.type
_entity_poly.pdbx_seq_one_letter_code
_entity_poly.pdbx_strand_id
1 'polypeptide(L)'
;MVKRKLENYIFLTLSGFSALLGLFFLFWILGDLLINGFKYINLDLFTKDPVPPGMEGGGLKHAFIGHLIITVLGTMIGTPIGILAGIFFAEYGQNSKVFRIARNIVDVMVSNPSIVIGAVVYAILVYPVGHFMGIAGSVALALLMIPVIVITTDEMMKLVPQATREAAYALGAQPWQVSFQVV
;
A
#
# COMPACT_ATOMS: atom_id res chain seq x y z
N MET A 1 -34.51 -14.34 -28.37
CA MET A 1 -34.51 -13.12 -27.52
C MET A 1 -34.91 -13.40 -26.07
N VAL A 2 -35.93 -14.24 -25.82
CA VAL A 2 -36.43 -14.60 -24.47
C VAL A 2 -35.40 -15.34 -23.61
N LYS A 3 -34.69 -16.34 -24.16
CA LYS A 3 -33.64 -17.10 -23.45
C LYS A 3 -32.54 -16.20 -22.84
N ARG A 4 -32.04 -15.23 -23.62
CA ARG A 4 -31.04 -14.25 -23.15
C ARG A 4 -31.58 -13.34 -22.04
N LYS A 5 -32.88 -12.96 -22.08
CA LYS A 5 -33.50 -12.15 -21.01
C LYS A 5 -33.65 -12.96 -19.72
N LEU A 6 -33.99 -14.24 -19.83
CA LEU A 6 -34.12 -15.14 -18.68
C LEU A 6 -32.75 -15.41 -18.02
N GLU A 7 -31.73 -15.73 -18.82
CA GLU A 7 -30.35 -15.89 -18.33
C GLU A 7 -29.86 -14.62 -17.62
N ASN A 8 -30.07 -13.44 -18.23
CA ASN A 8 -29.72 -12.17 -17.63
C ASN A 8 -30.44 -11.93 -16.28
N TYR A 9 -31.72 -12.26 -16.19
CA TYR A 9 -32.48 -12.11 -14.94
C TYR A 9 -31.98 -13.05 -13.85
N ILE A 10 -31.67 -14.31 -14.19
CA ILE A 10 -31.09 -15.29 -13.27
C ILE A 10 -29.73 -14.79 -12.75
N PHE A 11 -28.84 -14.34 -13.64
CA PHE A 11 -27.53 -13.82 -13.21
C PHE A 11 -27.64 -12.56 -12.36
N LEU A 12 -28.54 -11.63 -12.70
CA LEU A 12 -28.76 -10.40 -11.92
C LEU A 12 -29.34 -10.69 -10.52
N THR A 13 -30.25 -11.65 -10.41
CA THR A 13 -30.82 -12.04 -9.11
C THR A 13 -29.79 -12.77 -8.25
N LEU A 14 -28.99 -13.67 -8.82
CA LEU A 14 -27.92 -14.37 -8.11
C LEU A 14 -26.81 -13.42 -7.66
N SER A 15 -26.38 -12.49 -8.51
CA SER A 15 -25.36 -11.50 -8.16
C SER A 15 -25.89 -10.52 -7.11
N GLY A 16 -27.14 -10.07 -7.25
CA GLY A 16 -27.82 -9.24 -6.26
C GLY A 16 -27.94 -9.92 -4.90
N PHE A 17 -28.33 -11.20 -4.87
CA PHE A 17 -28.40 -11.99 -3.63
C PHE A 17 -27.03 -12.18 -2.99
N SER A 18 -26.00 -12.49 -3.79
CA SER A 18 -24.62 -12.64 -3.30
C SER A 18 -24.10 -11.34 -2.70
N ALA A 19 -24.38 -10.20 -3.35
CA ALA A 19 -24.04 -8.88 -2.83
C ALA A 19 -24.77 -8.56 -1.51
N LEU A 20 -26.06 -8.89 -1.41
CA LEU A 20 -26.84 -8.71 -0.18
C LEU A 20 -26.31 -9.55 0.97
N LEU A 21 -25.92 -10.81 0.70
CA LEU A 21 -25.30 -11.68 1.70
C LEU A 21 -23.97 -11.09 2.20
N GLY A 22 -23.13 -10.59 1.30
CA GLY A 22 -21.88 -9.92 1.67
C GLY A 22 -22.12 -8.65 2.51
N LEU A 23 -23.07 -7.82 2.09
CA LEU A 23 -23.46 -6.61 2.82
C LEU A 23 -24.01 -6.96 4.21
N PHE A 24 -24.81 -8.02 4.32
CA PHE A 24 -25.33 -8.49 5.61
C PHE A 24 -24.21 -8.81 6.59
N PHE A 25 -23.21 -9.61 6.20
CA PHE A 25 -22.07 -9.91 7.07
C PHE A 25 -21.21 -8.68 7.38
N LEU A 26 -21.02 -7.78 6.42
CA LEU A 26 -20.32 -6.52 6.65
C LEU A 26 -21.02 -5.68 7.73
N PHE A 27 -22.34 -5.47 7.60
CA PHE A 27 -23.11 -4.71 8.57
C PHE A 27 -23.22 -5.42 9.92
N TRP A 28 -23.28 -6.75 9.94
CA TRP A 28 -23.21 -7.53 11.17
C TRP A 28 -21.89 -7.24 11.88
N ILE A 29 -20.76 -7.51 11.24
CA ILE A 29 -19.43 -7.38 11.88
C ILE A 29 -19.19 -5.93 12.33
N LEU A 30 -19.59 -4.94 11.53
CA LEU A 30 -19.52 -3.53 11.92
C LEU A 30 -20.43 -3.22 13.12
N GLY A 31 -21.65 -3.76 13.14
CA GLY A 31 -22.57 -3.63 14.27
C GLY A 31 -22.01 -4.21 15.56
N ASP A 32 -21.50 -5.45 15.52
CA ASP A 32 -20.86 -6.10 16.66
C ASP A 32 -19.61 -5.34 17.12
N LEU A 33 -18.78 -4.85 16.19
CA LEU A 33 -17.61 -4.04 16.50
C LEU A 33 -18.01 -2.75 17.23
N LEU A 34 -19.07 -2.07 16.78
CA LEU A 34 -19.54 -0.83 17.41
C LEU A 34 -20.15 -1.10 18.78
N ILE A 35 -21.08 -2.05 18.90
CA ILE A 35 -21.79 -2.34 20.16
C ILE A 35 -20.81 -2.82 21.24
N ASN A 36 -19.89 -3.73 20.88
CA ASN A 36 -18.93 -4.27 21.83
C ASN A 36 -17.73 -3.34 22.03
N GLY A 37 -17.33 -2.58 21.00
CA GLY A 37 -16.19 -1.67 21.05
C GLY A 37 -16.48 -0.36 21.77
N PHE A 38 -17.70 0.19 21.70
CA PHE A 38 -18.03 1.49 22.30
C PHE A 38 -17.76 1.54 23.81
N LYS A 39 -17.92 0.39 24.50
CA LYS A 39 -17.65 0.24 25.94
C LYS A 39 -16.18 0.47 26.31
N TYR A 40 -15.27 0.30 25.36
CA TYR A 40 -13.82 0.41 25.55
C TYR A 40 -13.24 1.72 24.99
N ILE A 41 -14.08 2.62 24.45
CA ILE A 41 -13.64 3.96 24.00
C ILE A 41 -13.53 4.87 25.22
N ASN A 42 -12.36 4.87 25.84
CA ASN A 42 -12.00 5.77 26.93
C ASN A 42 -10.53 6.19 26.81
N LEU A 43 -10.05 7.01 27.75
CA LEU A 43 -8.67 7.51 27.71
C LEU A 43 -7.63 6.39 27.93
N ASP A 44 -8.02 5.31 28.60
CA ASP A 44 -7.16 4.15 28.84
C ASP A 44 -6.83 3.42 27.55
N LEU A 45 -7.74 3.40 26.57
CA LEU A 45 -7.51 2.81 25.25
C LEU A 45 -6.26 3.38 24.57
N PHE A 46 -5.99 4.67 24.76
CA PHE A 46 -4.88 5.36 24.10
C PHE A 46 -3.62 5.42 24.96
N THR A 47 -3.77 5.40 26.28
CA THR A 47 -2.67 5.66 27.22
C THR A 47 -2.10 4.43 27.89
N LYS A 48 -2.89 3.36 28.06
CA LYS A 48 -2.45 2.12 28.71
C LYS A 48 -1.84 1.15 27.71
N ASP A 49 -0.87 0.39 28.21
CA ASP A 49 -0.24 -0.68 27.45
C ASP A 49 -1.20 -1.88 27.34
N PRO A 50 -1.09 -2.70 26.28
CA PRO A 50 -1.91 -3.88 26.10
C PRO A 50 -1.61 -4.92 27.18
N VAL A 51 -2.67 -5.51 27.72
CA VAL A 51 -2.56 -6.65 28.64
C VAL A 51 -2.54 -7.96 27.85
N PRO A 52 -1.89 -9.01 28.38
CA PRO A 52 -1.96 -10.34 27.79
C PRO A 52 -3.40 -10.82 27.55
N PRO A 53 -3.62 -11.68 26.54
CA PRO A 53 -4.95 -12.20 26.23
C PRO A 53 -5.62 -12.87 27.44
N GLY A 54 -6.87 -12.50 27.71
CA GLY A 54 -7.66 -13.07 28.81
C GLY A 54 -7.61 -12.30 30.13
N MET A 55 -6.83 -11.22 30.22
CA MET A 55 -6.92 -10.28 31.34
C MET A 55 -7.83 -9.09 31.00
N GLU A 56 -8.67 -8.69 31.95
CA GLU A 56 -9.53 -7.51 31.79
C GLU A 56 -8.73 -6.21 31.92
N GLY A 57 -9.05 -5.24 31.07
CA GLY A 57 -8.41 -3.92 31.05
C GLY A 57 -7.32 -3.79 29.99
N GLY A 58 -6.39 -2.86 30.19
CA GLY A 58 -5.34 -2.51 29.23
C GLY A 58 -5.79 -1.53 28.14
N GLY A 59 -4.85 -1.11 27.31
CA GLY A 59 -5.09 -0.22 26.17
C GLY A 59 -4.39 -0.70 24.91
N LEU A 60 -4.52 0.07 23.84
CA LEU A 60 -3.92 -0.21 22.53
C LEU A 60 -2.76 0.75 22.22
N LYS A 61 -2.12 1.33 23.24
CA LYS A 61 -1.05 2.30 23.08
C LYS A 61 0.07 1.82 22.15
N HIS A 62 0.55 0.59 22.33
CA HIS A 62 1.58 0.02 21.45
C HIS A 62 1.11 -0.16 20.00
N ALA A 63 -0.17 -0.45 19.77
CA ALA A 63 -0.71 -0.56 18.42
C ALA A 63 -0.71 0.81 17.74
N PHE A 64 -1.16 1.87 18.43
CA PHE A 64 -1.19 3.22 17.85
C PHE A 64 0.22 3.80 17.65
N ILE A 65 1.05 3.80 18.70
CA ILE A 65 2.41 4.36 18.63
C ILE A 65 3.28 3.52 17.70
N GLY A 66 3.22 2.19 17.81
CA GLY A 66 3.98 1.28 16.97
C GLY A 66 3.60 1.41 15.50
N HIS A 67 2.30 1.48 15.19
CA HIS A 67 1.81 1.73 13.84
C HIS A 67 2.33 3.07 13.30
N LEU A 68 2.21 4.15 14.09
CA LEU A 68 2.66 5.47 13.64
C LEU A 68 4.16 5.48 13.34
N ILE A 69 4.98 4.91 14.22
CA ILE A 69 6.43 4.81 14.01
C ILE A 69 6.74 4.02 12.73
N ILE A 70 6.14 2.84 12.57
CA ILE A 70 6.36 1.97 11.42
C ILE A 70 5.95 2.66 10.11
N THR A 71 4.75 3.25 10.09
CA THR A 71 4.21 3.92 8.91
C THR A 71 5.01 5.17 8.56
N VAL A 72 5.36 6.01 9.53
CA VAL A 72 6.13 7.23 9.27
C VAL A 72 7.53 6.91 8.77
N LEU A 73 8.27 6.02 9.45
CA LEU A 73 9.61 5.63 9.02
C LEU A 73 9.59 4.87 7.69
N GLY A 74 8.65 3.93 7.54
CA GLY A 74 8.47 3.19 6.29
C GLY A 74 8.16 4.11 5.11
N THR A 75 7.28 5.10 5.30
CA THR A 75 6.93 6.09 4.27
C THR A 75 8.09 7.02 3.97
N MET A 76 8.80 7.51 5.00
CA MET A 76 9.94 8.41 4.86
C MET A 76 11.10 7.78 4.08
N ILE A 77 11.27 6.46 4.17
CA ILE A 77 12.30 5.72 3.44
C ILE A 77 11.77 5.27 2.08
N GLY A 78 10.64 4.56 2.05
CA GLY A 78 10.12 3.91 0.86
C GLY A 78 9.61 4.88 -0.20
N THR A 79 8.97 5.97 0.21
CA THR A 79 8.34 6.92 -0.73
C THR A 79 9.35 7.70 -1.55
N PRO A 80 10.37 8.36 -0.97
CA PRO A 80 11.35 9.08 -1.77
C PRO A 80 12.12 8.16 -2.70
N ILE A 81 12.52 6.98 -2.24
CA ILE A 81 13.23 5.99 -3.06
C ILE A 81 12.34 5.54 -4.23
N GLY A 82 11.07 5.23 -3.95
CA GLY A 82 10.11 4.79 -4.95
C GLY A 82 9.83 5.86 -6.01
N ILE A 83 9.61 7.11 -5.59
CA ILE A 83 9.35 8.23 -6.51
C ILE A 83 10.58 8.47 -7.41
N LEU A 84 11.78 8.57 -6.83
CA LEU A 84 12.99 8.83 -7.61
C LEU A 84 13.28 7.72 -8.62
N ALA A 85 13.12 6.46 -8.22
CA ALA A 85 13.28 5.32 -9.12
C ALA A 85 12.17 5.27 -10.19
N GLY A 86 10.93 5.64 -9.85
CA GLY A 86 9.82 5.74 -10.79
C GLY A 86 10.00 6.84 -11.83
N ILE A 87 10.42 8.05 -11.42
CA ILE A 87 10.79 9.15 -12.33
C ILE A 87 11.92 8.68 -13.26
N PHE A 88 12.94 8.03 -12.70
CA PHE A 88 14.05 7.51 -13.49
C PHE A 88 13.60 6.47 -14.53
N PHE A 89 12.66 5.59 -14.19
CA PHE A 89 12.10 4.61 -15.12
C PHE A 89 11.25 5.27 -16.23
N ALA A 90 10.45 6.28 -15.89
CA ALA A 90 9.61 6.98 -16.86
C ALA A 90 10.42 7.77 -17.89
N GLU A 91 11.46 8.47 -17.41
CA GLU A 91 12.24 9.41 -18.21
C GLU A 91 13.35 8.71 -19.01
N TYR A 92 14.07 7.77 -18.37
CA TYR A 92 15.29 7.17 -18.95
C TYR A 92 15.11 5.70 -19.37
N GLY A 93 13.99 5.06 -19.00
CA GLY A 93 13.79 3.62 -19.20
C GLY A 93 13.38 3.18 -20.60
N GLN A 94 13.03 4.10 -21.50
CA GLN A 94 12.35 3.76 -22.76
C GLN A 94 13.21 2.94 -23.75
N ASN A 95 14.55 3.10 -23.73
CA ASN A 95 15.43 2.51 -24.77
C ASN A 95 16.49 1.51 -24.28
N SER A 96 16.54 1.17 -22.98
CA SER A 96 17.57 0.26 -22.45
C SER A 96 17.00 -1.11 -22.08
N LYS A 97 17.63 -2.18 -22.59
CA LYS A 97 17.27 -3.58 -22.26
C LYS A 97 17.41 -3.87 -20.76
N VAL A 98 18.40 -3.26 -20.11
CA VAL A 98 18.63 -3.41 -18.66
C VAL A 98 17.44 -2.87 -17.86
N PHE A 99 16.87 -1.74 -18.30
CA PHE A 99 15.72 -1.13 -17.64
C PHE A 99 14.45 -1.95 -17.81
N ARG A 100 14.24 -2.55 -18.97
CA ARG A 100 13.11 -3.47 -19.19
C ARG A 100 13.19 -4.68 -18.27
N ILE A 101 14.38 -5.21 -18.04
CA ILE A 101 14.60 -6.31 -17.08
C ILE A 101 14.37 -5.83 -15.64
N ALA A 102 14.92 -4.68 -15.25
CA ALA A 102 14.71 -4.11 -13.92
C ALA A 102 13.22 -3.86 -13.64
N ARG A 103 12.48 -3.33 -14.62
CA ARG A 103 11.03 -3.14 -14.52
C ARG A 103 10.31 -4.47 -14.31
N ASN A 104 10.62 -5.49 -15.11
CA ASN A 104 10.03 -6.83 -14.93
C ASN A 104 10.32 -7.40 -13.53
N ILE A 105 11.51 -7.17 -12.98
CA ILE A 105 11.83 -7.59 -11.60
C ILE A 105 10.94 -6.86 -10.60
N VAL A 106 10.79 -5.54 -10.73
CA VAL A 106 9.91 -4.74 -9.85
C VAL A 106 8.45 -5.21 -9.95
N ASP A 107 7.96 -5.49 -11.16
CA ASP A 107 6.60 -6.01 -11.38
C ASP A 107 6.42 -7.40 -10.72
N VAL A 108 7.43 -8.27 -10.83
CA VAL A 108 7.44 -9.58 -10.15
C VAL A 108 7.49 -9.42 -8.63
N MET A 109 8.24 -8.44 -8.11
CA MET A 109 8.31 -8.18 -6.66
C MET A 109 6.94 -7.80 -6.07
N VAL A 110 6.09 -7.08 -6.80
CA VAL A 110 4.72 -6.77 -6.36
C VAL A 110 3.84 -8.02 -6.34
N SER A 111 4.08 -8.97 -7.25
CA SER A 111 3.34 -10.25 -7.28
C SER A 111 3.73 -11.22 -6.16
N ASN A 112 4.91 -11.03 -5.56
CA ASN A 112 5.42 -11.90 -4.51
C ASN A 112 4.61 -11.73 -3.22
N PRO A 113 4.26 -12.81 -2.49
CA PRO A 113 3.54 -12.69 -1.24
C PRO A 113 4.29 -11.80 -0.22
N SER A 114 3.60 -10.81 0.34
CA SER A 114 4.17 -9.86 1.30
C SER A 114 4.80 -10.52 2.54
N ILE A 115 4.32 -11.71 2.89
CA ILE A 115 4.86 -12.54 3.98
C ILE A 115 6.33 -12.93 3.76
N VAL A 116 6.76 -13.11 2.50
CA VAL A 116 8.15 -13.48 2.18
C VAL A 116 9.08 -12.33 2.55
N ILE A 117 8.73 -11.11 2.19
CA ILE A 117 9.52 -9.91 2.52
C ILE A 117 9.57 -9.73 4.05
N GLY A 118 8.45 -9.93 4.73
CA GLY A 118 8.39 -9.92 6.19
C GLY A 118 9.33 -10.95 6.84
N ALA A 119 9.33 -12.18 6.34
CA ALA A 119 10.17 -13.26 6.85
C ALA A 119 11.68 -13.01 6.60
N VAL A 120 12.04 -12.48 5.43
CA VAL A 120 13.43 -12.11 5.11
C VAL A 120 13.93 -11.02 6.05
N VAL A 121 13.13 -9.97 6.26
CA VAL A 121 13.52 -8.89 7.18
C VAL A 121 13.59 -9.39 8.63
N TYR A 122 12.68 -10.26 9.04
CA TYR A 122 12.76 -10.91 10.35
C TYR A 122 14.06 -11.70 10.53
N ALA A 123 14.42 -12.54 9.56
CA ALA A 123 15.63 -13.36 9.62
C ALA A 123 16.92 -12.52 9.70
N ILE A 124 16.94 -11.35 9.06
CA ILE A 124 18.12 -10.48 9.00
C ILE A 124 18.18 -9.52 10.21
N LEU A 125 17.06 -8.92 10.63
CA LEU A 125 17.06 -7.84 11.62
C LEU A 125 16.55 -8.25 13.00
N VAL A 126 15.64 -9.20 13.10
CA VAL A 126 15.00 -9.58 14.38
C VAL A 126 15.65 -10.81 14.98
N TYR A 127 15.86 -11.85 14.17
CA TYR A 127 16.42 -13.13 14.63
C TYR A 127 17.80 -12.98 15.30
N PRO A 128 18.77 -12.19 14.78
CA PRO A 128 20.07 -12.05 15.42
C PRO A 128 20.04 -11.27 16.74
N VAL A 129 19.08 -10.36 16.89
CA VAL A 129 18.96 -9.46 18.05
C VAL A 129 18.17 -10.12 19.18
N GLY A 130 17.31 -11.08 18.87
CA GLY A 130 16.55 -11.86 19.86
C GLY A 130 15.36 -11.11 20.48
N HIS A 131 15.05 -9.89 20.05
CA HIS A 131 13.87 -9.14 20.46
C HIS A 131 13.20 -8.44 19.28
N PHE A 132 11.88 -8.23 19.35
CA PHE A 132 11.14 -7.51 18.32
C PHE A 132 11.50 -6.01 18.31
N MET A 133 11.63 -5.45 17.10
CA MET A 133 11.99 -4.04 16.89
C MET A 133 11.03 -3.38 15.92
N GLY A 134 10.47 -2.23 16.29
CA GLY A 134 9.62 -1.43 15.37
C GLY A 134 10.36 -0.97 14.11
N ILE A 135 11.68 -0.78 14.20
CA ILE A 135 12.53 -0.43 13.05
C ILE A 135 12.53 -1.55 12.00
N ALA A 136 12.57 -2.82 12.41
CA ALA A 136 12.50 -3.95 11.48
C ALA A 136 11.16 -3.96 10.71
N GLY A 137 10.05 -3.67 11.39
CA GLY A 137 8.75 -3.49 10.74
C GLY A 137 8.73 -2.31 9.75
N SER A 138 9.42 -1.22 10.08
CA SER A 138 9.56 -0.04 9.21
C SER A 138 10.34 -0.36 7.93
N VAL A 139 11.43 -1.13 8.06
CA VAL A 139 12.23 -1.58 6.91
C VAL A 139 11.43 -2.54 6.02
N ALA A 140 10.71 -3.50 6.62
CA ALA A 140 9.83 -4.39 5.87
C ALA A 140 8.75 -3.62 5.11
N LEU A 141 8.13 -2.62 5.74
CA LEU A 141 7.14 -1.77 5.10
C LEU A 141 7.75 -0.94 3.97
N ALA A 142 8.92 -0.33 4.18
CA ALA A 142 9.62 0.43 3.15
C ALA A 142 9.91 -0.44 1.90
N LEU A 143 10.40 -1.67 2.10
CA LEU A 143 10.67 -2.61 1.00
C LEU A 143 9.40 -3.00 0.23
N LEU A 144 8.26 -3.13 0.91
CA LEU A 144 6.97 -3.37 0.27
C LEU A 144 6.46 -2.15 -0.51
N MET A 145 6.69 -0.94 0.02
CA MET A 145 6.23 0.30 -0.61
C MET A 145 7.00 0.64 -1.89
N ILE A 146 8.32 0.42 -1.92
CA ILE A 146 9.18 0.79 -3.06
C ILE A 146 8.63 0.30 -4.41
N PRO A 147 8.39 -0.99 -4.65
CA PRO A 147 8.01 -1.46 -5.97
C PRO A 147 6.62 -0.96 -6.39
N VAL A 148 5.68 -0.83 -5.44
CA VAL A 148 4.36 -0.25 -5.68
C VAL A 148 4.50 1.21 -6.12
N ILE A 149 5.27 2.03 -5.39
CA ILE A 149 5.45 3.45 -5.69
C ILE A 149 6.21 3.67 -6.99
N VAL A 150 7.21 2.84 -7.30
CA VAL A 150 7.93 2.88 -8.58
C VAL A 150 6.98 2.65 -9.75
N ILE A 151 6.12 1.64 -9.65
CA ILE A 151 5.16 1.31 -10.70
C ILE A 151 4.17 2.44 -10.90
N THR A 152 3.53 2.89 -9.81
CA THR A 152 2.54 3.96 -9.88
C THR A 152 3.14 5.27 -10.38
N THR A 153 4.35 5.64 -9.93
CA THR A 153 5.02 6.86 -10.39
C THR A 153 5.35 6.78 -11.88
N ASP A 154 5.91 5.67 -12.35
CA ASP A 154 6.22 5.48 -13.77
C ASP A 154 4.98 5.56 -14.67
N GLU A 155 3.89 4.92 -14.26
CA GLU A 155 2.62 4.95 -14.99
C GLU A 155 2.03 6.36 -15.02
N MET A 156 2.00 7.06 -13.88
CA MET A 156 1.49 8.42 -13.79
C MET A 156 2.28 9.40 -14.65
N MET A 157 3.61 9.30 -14.67
CA MET A 157 4.46 10.17 -15.50
C MET A 157 4.20 9.98 -17.00
N LYS A 158 3.82 8.77 -17.43
CA LYS A 158 3.50 8.45 -18.84
C LYS A 158 2.12 8.93 -19.27
N LEU A 159 1.22 9.23 -18.32
CA LEU A 159 -0.11 9.78 -18.63
C LEU A 159 -0.06 11.23 -19.09
N VAL A 160 1.03 11.95 -18.79
CA VAL A 160 1.16 13.37 -19.16
C VAL A 160 1.38 13.51 -20.66
N PRO A 161 0.54 14.29 -21.38
CA PRO A 161 0.65 14.44 -22.82
C PRO A 161 2.01 15.00 -23.24
N GLN A 162 2.55 14.47 -24.36
CA GLN A 162 3.84 14.91 -24.88
C GLN A 162 3.85 16.40 -25.26
N ALA A 163 2.73 16.93 -25.76
CA ALA A 163 2.60 18.34 -26.12
C ALA A 163 2.86 19.29 -24.94
N THR A 164 2.45 18.92 -23.73
CA THR A 164 2.72 19.70 -22.50
C THR A 164 4.21 19.73 -22.16
N ARG A 165 4.91 18.61 -22.40
CA ARG A 165 6.37 18.51 -22.19
C ARG A 165 7.11 19.34 -23.23
N GLU A 166 6.73 19.25 -24.50
CA GLU A 166 7.31 20.03 -25.60
C GLU A 166 7.10 21.53 -25.41
N ALA A 167 5.93 21.96 -24.94
CA ALA A 167 5.65 23.35 -24.60
C ALA A 167 6.55 23.86 -23.46
N ALA A 168 6.79 23.04 -22.43
CA ALA A 168 7.69 23.40 -21.34
C ALA A 168 9.16 23.56 -21.82
N TYR A 169 9.64 22.65 -22.68
CA TYR A 169 10.96 22.79 -23.30
C TYR A 169 11.06 24.04 -24.18
N ALA A 170 10.01 24.39 -24.92
CA ALA A 170 9.97 25.60 -25.75
C ALA A 170 10.04 26.90 -24.92
N LEU A 171 9.59 26.87 -23.66
CA LEU A 171 9.73 27.98 -22.70
C LEU A 171 11.12 28.02 -22.02
N GLY A 172 12.04 27.12 -22.39
CA GLY A 172 13.39 27.06 -21.85
C GLY A 172 13.55 26.26 -20.57
N ALA A 173 12.54 25.46 -20.18
CA ALA A 173 12.65 24.60 -19.01
C ALA A 173 13.70 23.50 -19.21
N GLN A 174 14.55 23.30 -18.19
CA GLN A 174 15.52 22.20 -18.16
C GLN A 174 14.82 20.85 -17.92
N PRO A 175 15.41 19.71 -18.32
CA PRO A 175 14.78 18.39 -18.18
C PRO A 175 14.29 18.06 -16.77
N TRP A 176 15.05 18.40 -15.73
CA TRP A 176 14.62 18.19 -14.34
C TRP A 176 13.42 19.07 -13.96
N GLN A 177 13.32 20.30 -14.49
CA GLN A 177 12.17 21.18 -14.24
C GLN A 177 10.91 20.62 -14.89
N VAL A 178 11.02 20.06 -16.09
CA VAL A 178 9.89 19.40 -16.74
C VAL A 178 9.43 18.19 -15.93
N SER A 179 10.35 17.34 -15.47
CA SER A 179 10.00 16.15 -14.67
C SER A 179 9.44 16.44 -13.27
N PHE A 180 9.78 17.58 -12.64
CA PHE A 180 9.34 17.89 -11.28
C PHE A 180 8.23 18.95 -11.19
N GLN A 181 8.07 19.81 -12.20
CA GLN A 181 7.15 20.95 -12.15
C GLN A 181 5.98 20.86 -13.14
N VAL A 182 6.09 20.00 -14.16
CA VAL A 182 5.10 19.91 -15.25
C VAL A 182 4.41 18.55 -15.28
N VAL A 183 5.18 17.49 -15.05
CA VAL A 183 4.69 16.11 -14.93
C VAL A 183 4.34 15.80 -13.49
#